data_AF-A0A811N3C8-F1
#
_entry.id   AF-A0A811N3C8-F1
#
_cell.length_a   1.000
_cell.length_b   1.000
_cell.length_c   1.000
_cell.angle_alpha   90.00
_cell.angle_beta   90.00
_cell.angle_gamma   90.00
#
_symmetry.space_group_name_H-M   'P 1'
#
loop_
_entity.id
_entity.type
_entity.pdbx_description
1 polymer ?
#
loop_
_entity_poly.entity_id
_entity_poly.type
_entity_poly.pdbx_seq_one_letter_code
_entity_poly.pdbx_strand_id
1 'polypeptide(L)'
;MVGHGGRRLLVRRQLAAEPGVQAQPHVPIRRVPNLALLNQHVDPPTPSGGGSSSQLPGVDVFINTVDPVDEPVLCTMNSVLSILATDYPVDWHATYFSDDSGSLVHYEALLETARFAALWTPFCRKHRVEPRAPESYFAAKADAPYAGDAPGEFVGDRRRVRQEYEEFKARVQALFTDIPQRSAEANHRDDANRGGDHATYMADGTHWPGTWTEPAENHKKGQHAAIVQIILNHPGDEPQLGTPASSSSPLDFSAVDVRLPMLVYNEREKCPGYDHQKKAGAMNVQLRVSALLSNAPFIINCDCDHYINNSGVQSCKLNIKNDWIHGSDLVMQWASVCFVIELAAMTIYQVLLVPAIIRLNVISQMILGQQLALSFYGFRFEFFSVFCGGGAAARERFAELYQVQWAPLLVPTVLVLAVNVSAIGAAIGRAAAFGWSFAQVAGAASGLLFNVWVLLLLYPFALGIMGHWSTRPYLLFVLLVAVLIIIASAYVAVLAVVAPGSVAALWLSGWEDGQA
;
A
#
# COMPACT_ATOMS: atom_id res chain seq x y z
N MET A 1 -29.58 3.08 26.15
CA MET A 1 -28.99 4.08 25.24
C MET A 1 -27.49 4.11 25.44
N VAL A 2 -26.72 3.33 24.68
CA VAL A 2 -25.28 3.54 24.46
C VAL A 2 -25.02 3.06 23.03
N GLY A 3 -24.64 3.99 22.15
CA GLY A 3 -24.40 3.71 20.74
C GLY A 3 -23.03 3.10 20.53
N HIS A 4 -22.97 1.97 19.82
CA HIS A 4 -21.73 1.44 19.26
C HIS A 4 -21.61 1.82 17.80
N GLY A 5 -20.76 2.83 17.55
CA GLY A 5 -20.32 3.24 16.22
C GLY A 5 -19.28 2.27 15.67
N GLY A 6 -19.72 1.20 15.03
CA GLY A 6 -18.88 0.35 14.18
C GLY A 6 -18.93 0.85 12.73
N ARG A 7 -17.78 1.24 12.17
CA ARG A 7 -17.63 1.71 10.78
C ARG A 7 -17.97 0.57 9.81
N ARG A 8 -18.81 0.85 8.80
CA ARG A 8 -19.48 -0.13 7.92
C ARG A 8 -18.83 -0.20 6.54
N LEU A 9 -18.65 -1.42 6.02
CA LEU A 9 -18.20 -1.70 4.65
C LEU A 9 -19.23 -1.27 3.60
N LEU A 10 -18.77 -0.57 2.57
CA LEU A 10 -19.49 -0.22 1.34
C LEU A 10 -18.81 -0.96 0.17
N VAL A 11 -19.54 -1.80 -0.56
CA VAL A 11 -19.01 -2.52 -1.74
C VAL A 11 -19.79 -2.05 -2.97
N ARG A 12 -19.07 -1.49 -3.94
CA ARG A 12 -19.60 -0.92 -5.18
C ARG A 12 -19.68 -2.01 -6.25
N ARG A 13 -20.86 -2.20 -6.86
CA ARG A 13 -21.05 -3.05 -8.05
C ARG A 13 -20.91 -2.16 -9.28
N GLN A 14 -19.85 -2.32 -10.07
CA GLN A 14 -19.76 -1.69 -11.39
C GLN A 14 -20.36 -2.66 -12.42
N LEU A 15 -21.61 -2.43 -12.78
CA LEU A 15 -22.19 -2.99 -14.00
C LEU A 15 -21.89 -2.00 -15.13
N ALA A 16 -21.37 -2.50 -16.26
CA ALA A 16 -21.12 -1.69 -17.44
C ALA A 16 -22.43 -1.01 -17.88
N ALA A 17 -22.42 0.32 -17.93
CA ALA A 17 -23.58 1.11 -18.33
C ALA A 17 -23.70 1.13 -19.86
N GLU A 18 -24.84 0.70 -20.38
CA GLU A 18 -25.23 1.02 -21.75
C GLU A 18 -25.45 2.54 -21.89
N PRO A 19 -25.09 3.14 -23.04
CA PRO A 19 -25.25 4.57 -23.26
C PRO A 19 -26.73 4.92 -23.48
N GLY A 20 -27.38 5.51 -22.49
CA GLY A 20 -28.72 6.12 -22.65
C GLY A 20 -29.63 6.15 -21.42
N VAL A 21 -29.31 5.43 -20.34
CA VAL A 21 -30.17 5.37 -19.15
C VAL A 21 -29.64 6.30 -18.06
N GLN A 22 -30.44 7.30 -17.66
CA GLN A 22 -30.17 8.12 -16.48
C GLN A 22 -30.03 7.21 -15.25
N ALA A 23 -28.85 7.24 -14.62
CA ALA A 23 -28.55 6.43 -13.45
C ALA A 23 -29.49 6.78 -12.28
N GLN A 24 -30.41 5.86 -11.96
CA GLN A 24 -31.19 5.89 -10.73
C GLN A 24 -30.23 5.85 -9.51
N PRO A 25 -30.49 6.58 -8.41
CA PRO A 25 -29.67 6.49 -7.21
C PRO A 25 -29.75 5.07 -6.66
N HIS A 26 -28.65 4.32 -6.75
CA HIS A 26 -28.58 2.93 -6.32
C HIS A 26 -29.01 2.79 -4.86
N VAL A 27 -30.03 1.97 -4.60
CA VAL A 27 -30.44 1.58 -3.24
C VAL A 27 -29.28 0.80 -2.60
N PRO A 28 -28.73 1.26 -1.46
CA PRO A 28 -27.65 0.52 -0.80
C PRO A 28 -28.18 -0.79 -0.22
N ILE A 29 -27.77 -1.92 -0.79
CA ILE A 29 -28.09 -3.25 -0.28
C ILE A 29 -27.03 -3.68 0.73
N ARG A 30 -27.43 -3.88 1.99
CA ARG A 30 -26.57 -4.41 3.05
C ARG A 30 -26.57 -5.93 3.01
N ARG A 31 -25.39 -6.55 2.95
CA ARG A 31 -25.22 -8.00 3.09
C ARG A 31 -24.42 -8.30 4.35
N VAL A 32 -24.86 -9.26 5.15
CA VAL A 32 -24.17 -9.74 6.35
C VAL A 32 -24.07 -11.27 6.25
N PRO A 33 -22.87 -11.86 6.12
CA PRO A 33 -22.72 -13.30 6.08
C PRO A 33 -23.08 -13.92 7.44
N ASN A 34 -23.81 -15.04 7.43
CA ASN A 34 -24.15 -15.78 8.65
C ASN A 34 -23.32 -17.06 8.74
N LEU A 35 -22.13 -16.95 9.34
CA LEU A 35 -21.20 -18.07 9.49
C LEU A 35 -21.79 -19.27 10.25
N ALA A 36 -22.68 -19.03 11.21
CA ALA A 36 -23.29 -20.11 11.98
C ALA A 36 -24.18 -21.01 11.11
N LEU A 37 -24.92 -20.43 10.16
CA LEU A 37 -25.73 -21.20 9.20
C LEU A 37 -24.87 -21.98 8.21
N LEU A 38 -23.74 -21.41 7.78
CA LEU A 38 -22.80 -22.10 6.90
C LEU A 38 -22.23 -23.33 7.60
N ASN A 39 -21.73 -23.17 8.83
CA ASN A 39 -21.16 -24.29 9.58
C ASN A 39 -22.18 -25.41 9.80
N GLN A 40 -23.46 -25.07 10.02
CA GLN A 40 -24.53 -26.08 10.15
C GLN A 40 -24.79 -26.88 8.87
N HIS A 41 -24.63 -26.27 7.70
CA HIS A 41 -24.84 -26.93 6.40
C HIS A 41 -23.61 -27.71 5.93
N VAL A 42 -22.43 -27.16 6.18
CA VAL A 42 -21.16 -27.69 5.70
C VAL A 42 -20.66 -28.85 6.57
N ASP A 43 -20.85 -28.75 7.89
CA ASP A 43 -20.45 -29.74 8.88
C ASP A 43 -21.68 -30.16 9.72
N PRO A 44 -22.65 -30.89 9.13
CA PRO A 44 -23.83 -31.31 9.87
C PRO A 44 -23.43 -32.27 11.01
N PRO A 45 -23.95 -32.09 12.25
CA PRO A 45 -23.61 -32.97 13.36
C PRO A 45 -24.13 -34.38 13.07
N THR A 46 -23.23 -35.32 12.80
CA THR A 46 -23.57 -36.74 12.64
C THR A 46 -23.81 -37.40 14.00
N PRO A 47 -24.89 -38.19 14.17
CA PRO A 47 -25.20 -38.87 15.45
C PRO A 47 -24.28 -40.06 15.77
N SER A 48 -23.36 -40.43 14.87
CA SER A 48 -22.36 -41.47 15.05
C SER A 48 -21.02 -40.91 14.56
N GLY A 49 -20.05 -40.75 15.47
CA GLY A 49 -18.78 -40.02 15.31
C GLY A 49 -17.79 -40.52 14.25
N GLY A 50 -18.25 -40.77 13.04
CA GLY A 50 -17.43 -40.80 11.82
C GLY A 50 -17.42 -39.40 11.23
N GLY A 51 -16.22 -38.83 11.04
CA GLY A 51 -16.04 -37.49 10.49
C GLY A 51 -16.65 -37.38 9.09
N SER A 52 -17.67 -36.52 8.94
CA SER A 52 -18.09 -36.09 7.62
C SER A 52 -17.00 -35.20 7.03
N SER A 53 -16.49 -35.54 5.85
CA SER A 53 -15.62 -34.65 5.07
C SER A 53 -16.34 -33.31 4.89
N SER A 54 -15.72 -32.21 5.33
CA SER A 54 -16.28 -30.85 5.19
C SER A 54 -16.65 -30.61 3.74
N GLN A 55 -17.90 -30.20 3.45
CA GLN A 55 -18.37 -29.93 2.08
C GLN A 55 -17.86 -28.59 1.52
N LEU A 56 -16.66 -28.18 1.93
CA LEU A 56 -16.05 -26.94 1.50
C LEU A 56 -15.29 -27.15 0.18
N PRO A 57 -15.45 -26.24 -0.80
CA PRO A 57 -14.70 -26.30 -2.05
C PRO A 57 -13.21 -25.98 -1.82
N GLY A 58 -12.34 -26.46 -2.70
CA GLY A 58 -10.93 -26.09 -2.68
C GLY A 58 -10.72 -24.59 -2.90
N VAL A 59 -9.73 -24.01 -2.22
CA VAL A 59 -9.34 -22.60 -2.34
C VAL A 59 -7.83 -22.49 -2.48
N ASP A 60 -7.38 -21.87 -3.56
CA ASP A 60 -5.98 -21.50 -3.73
C ASP A 60 -5.76 -20.03 -3.38
N VAL A 61 -4.70 -19.73 -2.63
CA VAL A 61 -4.31 -18.36 -2.29
C VAL A 61 -3.02 -18.01 -3.00
N PHE A 62 -3.05 -16.94 -3.80
CA PHE A 62 -1.92 -16.46 -4.57
C PHE A 62 -1.31 -15.24 -3.90
N ILE A 63 0.01 -15.25 -3.74
CA ILE A 63 0.81 -14.14 -3.24
C ILE A 63 1.86 -13.83 -4.31
N ASN A 64 2.03 -12.56 -4.64
CA ASN A 64 3.02 -12.10 -5.60
C ASN A 64 3.96 -11.11 -4.92
N THR A 65 5.27 -11.26 -5.13
CA THR A 65 6.29 -10.31 -4.71
C THR A 65 7.19 -9.91 -5.87
N VAL A 66 7.68 -8.67 -5.87
CA VAL A 66 8.52 -8.14 -6.95
C VAL A 66 10.01 -8.32 -6.68
N ASP A 67 10.49 -7.90 -5.50
CA ASP A 67 11.91 -7.88 -5.15
C ASP A 67 12.10 -7.77 -3.63
N PRO A 68 13.07 -8.49 -3.03
CA PRO A 68 13.30 -8.47 -1.58
C PRO A 68 13.80 -7.12 -1.04
N VAL A 69 14.27 -6.22 -1.91
CA VAL A 69 14.71 -4.87 -1.54
C VAL A 69 13.55 -3.88 -1.58
N ASP A 70 12.75 -3.93 -2.65
CA ASP A 70 11.61 -3.02 -2.83
C ASP A 70 10.46 -3.37 -1.87
N GLU A 71 10.28 -4.65 -1.57
CA GLU A 71 9.26 -5.17 -0.66
C GLU A 71 9.94 -5.88 0.51
N PRO A 72 9.79 -5.39 1.76
CA PRO A 72 10.49 -5.96 2.90
C PRO A 72 10.06 -7.41 3.12
N VAL A 73 11.01 -8.34 2.96
CA VAL A 73 10.81 -9.80 3.03
C VAL A 73 10.04 -10.21 4.28
N LEU A 74 10.33 -9.62 5.44
CA LEU A 74 9.62 -9.92 6.69
C LEU A 74 8.11 -9.62 6.61
N CYS A 75 7.71 -8.54 5.93
CA CYS A 75 6.30 -8.21 5.74
C CYS A 75 5.60 -9.31 4.92
N THR A 76 6.24 -9.69 3.81
CA THR A 76 5.77 -10.76 2.93
C THR A 76 5.63 -12.09 3.66
N MET A 77 6.62 -12.47 4.49
CA MET A 77 6.57 -13.71 5.26
C MET A 77 5.48 -13.69 6.35
N ASN A 78 5.21 -12.53 6.96
CA ASN A 78 4.07 -12.38 7.88
C ASN A 78 2.72 -12.60 7.18
N SER A 79 2.58 -12.12 5.95
CA SER A 79 1.40 -12.36 5.12
C SER A 79 1.23 -13.85 4.80
N VAL A 80 2.31 -14.55 4.43
CA VAL A 80 2.31 -16.01 4.22
C VAL A 80 1.89 -16.75 5.51
N LEU A 81 2.48 -16.41 6.66
CA LEU A 81 2.12 -17.02 7.95
C LEU A 81 0.64 -16.83 8.30
N SER A 82 0.09 -15.65 8.00
CA SER A 82 -1.33 -15.37 8.23
C SER A 82 -2.25 -16.24 7.38
N ILE A 83 -1.81 -16.58 6.15
CA ILE A 83 -2.56 -17.40 5.21
C ILE A 83 -2.51 -18.87 5.63
N LEU A 84 -1.32 -19.38 6.01
CA LEU A 84 -1.16 -20.75 6.51
C LEU A 84 -1.93 -20.99 7.82
N ALA A 85 -2.11 -19.95 8.64
CA ALA A 85 -2.82 -20.01 9.91
C ALA A 85 -4.33 -19.71 9.82
N THR A 86 -4.94 -19.81 8.64
CA THR A 86 -6.38 -19.58 8.47
C THR A 86 -7.22 -20.76 8.98
N ASP A 87 -8.43 -20.46 9.46
CA ASP A 87 -9.40 -21.47 9.91
C ASP A 87 -10.17 -22.03 8.70
N TYR A 88 -9.46 -22.73 7.83
CA TYR A 88 -10.00 -23.49 6.70
C TYR A 88 -9.47 -24.92 6.75
N PRO A 89 -10.21 -25.94 6.26
CA PRO A 89 -9.67 -27.28 6.13
C PRO A 89 -8.35 -27.28 5.36
N VAL A 90 -7.31 -27.82 5.98
CA VAL A 90 -5.92 -27.76 5.48
C VAL A 90 -5.72 -28.50 4.15
N ASP A 91 -6.52 -29.54 3.93
CA ASP A 91 -6.60 -30.38 2.74
C ASP A 91 -7.29 -29.69 1.57
N TRP A 92 -8.08 -28.64 1.82
CA TRP A 92 -8.80 -27.87 0.80
C TRP A 92 -8.22 -26.47 0.57
N HIS A 93 -7.05 -26.18 1.14
CA HIS A 93 -6.39 -24.89 0.99
C HIS A 93 -4.93 -25.05 0.58
N ALA A 94 -4.52 -24.35 -0.47
CA ALA A 94 -3.14 -24.30 -0.93
C ALA A 94 -2.67 -22.87 -1.15
N THR A 95 -1.40 -22.61 -0.86
CA THR A 95 -0.78 -21.29 -0.97
C THR A 95 0.31 -21.31 -2.03
N TYR A 96 0.23 -20.37 -2.97
CA TYR A 96 1.21 -20.18 -4.04
C TYR A 96 1.90 -18.84 -3.87
N PHE A 97 3.22 -18.89 -3.73
CA PHE A 97 4.08 -17.74 -3.62
C PHE A 97 4.84 -17.55 -4.93
N SER A 98 4.61 -16.44 -5.64
CA SER A 98 5.36 -16.10 -6.85
C SER A 98 6.38 -15.01 -6.57
N ASP A 99 7.65 -15.30 -6.84
CA ASP A 99 8.73 -14.32 -6.84
C ASP A 99 9.04 -13.86 -8.27
N ASP A 100 8.99 -12.54 -8.49
CA ASP A 100 9.33 -11.93 -9.76
C ASP A 100 10.82 -11.52 -9.86
N SER A 101 11.56 -11.48 -8.77
CA SER A 101 13.00 -11.21 -8.76
C SER A 101 13.84 -12.46 -8.99
N GLY A 102 13.34 -13.61 -8.53
CA GLY A 102 14.06 -14.87 -8.55
C GLY A 102 15.23 -14.92 -7.57
N SER A 103 15.06 -14.28 -6.40
CA SER A 103 16.11 -14.12 -5.42
C SER A 103 16.16 -15.32 -4.46
N LEU A 104 17.37 -15.83 -4.22
CA LEU A 104 17.59 -16.86 -3.21
C LEU A 104 17.14 -16.42 -1.80
N VAL A 105 17.16 -15.12 -1.51
CA VAL A 105 16.70 -14.55 -0.23
C VAL A 105 15.23 -14.89 0.01
N HIS A 106 14.36 -14.75 -1.01
CA HIS A 106 12.94 -15.07 -0.87
C HIS A 106 12.70 -16.56 -0.67
N TYR A 107 13.41 -17.39 -1.43
CA TYR A 107 13.31 -18.84 -1.31
C TYR A 107 13.69 -19.33 0.09
N GLU A 108 14.84 -18.90 0.63
CA GLU A 108 15.27 -19.29 1.98
C GLU A 108 14.42 -18.67 3.09
N ALA A 109 13.94 -17.43 2.91
CA ALA A 109 12.99 -16.83 3.83
C ALA A 109 11.67 -17.62 3.88
N LEU A 110 11.21 -18.17 2.76
CA LEU A 110 10.02 -19.02 2.70
C LEU A 110 10.25 -20.36 3.40
N LEU A 111 11.45 -20.95 3.31
CA LEU A 111 11.84 -22.14 4.06
C LEU A 111 11.83 -21.88 5.58
N GLU A 112 12.42 -20.77 6.03
CA GLU A 112 12.37 -20.35 7.44
C GLU A 112 10.93 -20.08 7.90
N THR A 113 10.10 -19.54 7.01
CA THR A 113 8.68 -19.29 7.27
C THR A 113 7.91 -20.58 7.44
N ALA A 114 8.16 -21.59 6.61
CA ALA A 114 7.56 -22.92 6.74
C ALA A 114 7.93 -23.59 8.08
N ARG A 115 9.19 -23.45 8.52
CA ARG A 115 9.65 -23.92 9.83
C ARG A 115 8.91 -23.25 10.98
N PHE A 116 8.78 -21.91 10.95
CA PHE A 116 8.06 -21.18 11.98
C PHE A 116 6.54 -21.42 11.92
N ALA A 117 5.96 -21.64 10.72
CA ALA A 117 4.55 -21.95 10.54
C ALA A 117 4.12 -23.22 11.29
N ALA A 118 5.00 -24.21 11.41
CA ALA A 118 4.76 -25.44 12.17
C ALA A 118 4.55 -25.19 13.67
N LEU A 119 5.05 -24.08 14.21
CA LEU A 119 4.83 -23.61 15.57
C LEU A 119 3.65 -22.64 15.67
N TRP A 120 3.62 -21.65 14.77
CA TRP A 120 2.65 -20.56 14.77
C TRP A 120 1.23 -21.02 14.50
N THR A 121 1.06 -21.95 13.54
CA THR A 121 -0.27 -22.40 13.11
C THR A 121 -1.00 -23.21 14.19
N PRO A 122 -0.38 -24.20 14.86
CA PRO A 122 -1.02 -24.87 15.99
C PRO A 122 -1.29 -23.93 17.16
N PHE A 123 -0.38 -23.01 17.48
CA PHE A 123 -0.61 -21.97 18.49
C PHE A 123 -1.84 -21.11 18.15
N CYS A 124 -1.95 -20.71 16.89
CA CYS A 124 -3.09 -19.99 16.35
C CYS A 124 -4.41 -20.75 16.53
N ARG A 125 -4.43 -22.05 16.23
CA ARG A 125 -5.62 -22.91 16.37
C ARG A 125 -6.00 -23.13 17.84
N LYS A 126 -5.01 -23.44 18.69
CA LYS A 126 -5.19 -23.70 20.13
C LYS A 126 -5.79 -22.52 20.89
N HIS A 127 -5.25 -21.33 20.63
CA HIS A 127 -5.60 -20.12 21.40
C HIS A 127 -6.55 -19.17 20.67
N ARG A 128 -6.93 -19.49 19.42
CA ARG A 128 -7.80 -18.68 18.56
C ARG A 128 -7.37 -17.20 18.53
N VAL A 129 -6.07 -16.97 18.36
CA VAL A 129 -5.50 -15.63 18.36
C VAL A 129 -5.79 -14.89 17.06
N GLU A 130 -6.10 -13.59 17.17
CA GLU A 130 -6.26 -12.68 16.05
C GLU A 130 -5.49 -11.38 16.34
N PRO A 131 -4.87 -10.73 15.33
CA PRO A 131 -4.76 -11.14 13.94
C PRO A 131 -3.84 -12.35 13.71
N ARG A 132 -3.97 -13.02 12.56
CA ARG A 132 -3.14 -14.21 12.21
C ARG A 132 -1.72 -13.86 11.75
N ALA A 133 -1.43 -12.59 11.51
CA ALA A 133 -0.06 -12.12 11.24
C ALA A 133 0.71 -11.88 12.55
N PRO A 134 1.83 -12.58 12.80
CA PRO A 134 2.57 -12.47 14.05
C PRO A 134 3.05 -11.05 14.40
N GLU A 135 3.62 -10.30 13.44
CA GLU A 135 4.10 -8.93 13.68
C GLU A 135 2.96 -8.04 14.20
N SER A 136 1.81 -8.12 13.53
CA SER A 136 0.63 -7.33 13.90
C SER A 136 0.04 -7.78 15.24
N TYR A 137 0.04 -9.08 15.51
CA TYR A 137 -0.44 -9.65 16.77
C TYR A 137 0.42 -9.22 17.96
N PHE A 138 1.74 -9.30 17.84
CA PHE A 138 2.65 -8.91 18.93
C PHE A 138 2.81 -7.39 19.09
N ALA A 139 2.57 -6.62 18.02
CA ALA A 139 2.53 -5.16 18.07
C ALA A 139 1.21 -4.60 18.64
N ALA A 140 0.11 -5.34 18.51
CA ALA A 140 -1.19 -4.93 19.04
C ALA A 140 -1.19 -4.85 20.57
N LYS A 141 -1.91 -3.87 21.12
CA LYS A 141 -2.20 -3.83 22.56
C LYS A 141 -3.11 -5.01 22.92
N ALA A 142 -2.80 -5.68 24.02
CA ALA A 142 -3.49 -6.89 24.48
C ALA A 142 -4.87 -6.60 25.10
N ASP A 143 -5.71 -5.84 24.39
CA ASP A 143 -7.02 -5.38 24.88
C ASP A 143 -8.16 -6.32 24.41
N ALA A 144 -7.87 -7.30 23.55
CA ALA A 144 -8.85 -8.27 23.07
C ALA A 144 -9.08 -9.38 24.11
N PRO A 145 -10.34 -9.75 24.40
CA PRO A 145 -10.64 -10.88 25.28
C PRO A 145 -10.13 -12.19 24.68
N TYR A 146 -9.51 -13.01 25.52
CA TYR A 146 -9.01 -14.32 25.13
C TYR A 146 -10.17 -15.25 24.72
N ALA A 147 -10.06 -15.85 23.53
CA ALA A 147 -11.12 -16.66 22.91
C ALA A 147 -10.77 -18.16 22.78
N GLY A 148 -9.60 -18.57 23.26
CA GLY A 148 -9.12 -19.95 23.15
C GLY A 148 -9.58 -20.86 24.29
N ASP A 149 -9.31 -22.15 24.15
CA ASP A 149 -9.84 -23.19 25.05
C ASP A 149 -8.92 -23.48 26.26
N ALA A 150 -7.64 -23.04 26.21
CA ALA A 150 -6.63 -23.30 27.25
C ALA A 150 -6.05 -22.01 27.90
N PRO A 151 -6.83 -21.25 28.70
CA PRO A 151 -6.39 -19.97 29.28
C PRO A 151 -5.21 -20.10 30.26
N GLY A 152 -5.09 -21.25 30.95
CA GLY A 152 -4.03 -21.49 31.93
C GLY A 152 -2.63 -21.61 31.32
N GLU A 153 -2.55 -22.08 30.08
CA GLU A 153 -1.29 -22.30 29.34
C GLU A 153 -0.92 -21.08 28.48
N PHE A 154 -1.90 -20.25 28.11
CA PHE A 154 -1.76 -19.17 27.14
C PHE A 154 -0.60 -18.20 27.41
N VAL A 155 -0.39 -17.79 28.67
CA VAL A 155 0.66 -16.83 29.01
C VAL A 155 2.06 -17.42 28.78
N GLY A 156 2.25 -18.70 29.12
CA GLY A 156 3.49 -19.42 28.90
C GLY A 156 3.75 -19.63 27.42
N ASP A 157 2.75 -20.17 26.71
CA ASP A 157 2.81 -20.48 25.28
C ASP A 157 3.06 -19.20 24.46
N ARG A 158 2.33 -18.12 24.74
CA ARG A 158 2.50 -16.82 24.06
C ARG A 158 3.90 -16.25 24.25
N ARG A 159 4.48 -16.36 25.45
CA ARG A 159 5.85 -15.87 25.71
C ARG A 159 6.88 -16.67 24.91
N ARG A 160 6.72 -18.00 24.86
CA ARG A 160 7.64 -18.86 24.10
C ARG A 160 7.54 -18.60 22.60
N VAL A 161 6.32 -18.57 22.05
CA VAL A 161 6.10 -18.28 20.62
C VAL A 161 6.60 -16.89 20.25
N ARG A 162 6.47 -15.89 21.14
CA ARG A 162 7.08 -14.57 20.92
C ARG A 162 8.59 -14.64 20.80
N GLN A 163 9.27 -15.41 21.66
CA GLN A 163 10.72 -15.57 21.58
C GLN A 163 11.13 -16.21 20.24
N GLU A 164 10.47 -17.30 19.86
CA GLU A 164 10.73 -18.01 18.60
C GLU A 164 10.45 -17.12 17.38
N TYR A 165 9.48 -16.21 17.48
CA TYR A 165 9.20 -15.22 16.45
C TYR A 165 10.31 -14.18 16.30
N GLU A 166 10.86 -13.66 17.40
CA GLU A 166 12.01 -12.74 17.34
C GLU A 166 13.26 -13.45 16.78
N GLU A 167 13.48 -14.71 17.13
CA GLU A 167 14.56 -15.53 16.55
C GLU A 167 14.34 -15.77 15.06
N PHE A 168 13.12 -16.03 14.63
CA PHE A 168 12.73 -16.11 13.21
C PHE A 168 13.01 -14.80 12.47
N LYS A 169 12.64 -13.64 13.04
CA LYS A 169 12.96 -12.33 12.46
C LYS A 169 14.46 -12.13 12.27
N ALA A 170 15.25 -12.50 13.28
CA ALA A 170 16.70 -12.41 13.19
C ALA A 170 17.25 -13.31 12.08
N ARG A 171 16.76 -14.55 11.93
CA ARG A 171 17.18 -15.46 10.84
C ARG A 171 16.83 -14.90 9.46
N VAL A 172 15.60 -14.43 9.26
CA VAL A 172 15.19 -13.83 7.97
C VAL A 172 16.02 -12.60 7.64
N GLN A 173 16.33 -11.75 8.63
CA GLN A 173 17.16 -10.58 8.43
C GLN A 173 18.63 -10.93 8.13
N ALA A 174 19.15 -12.00 8.76
CA ALA A 174 20.51 -12.47 8.53
C ALA A 174 20.73 -13.03 7.11
N LEU A 175 19.68 -13.46 6.39
CA LEU A 175 19.82 -13.94 5.00
C LEU A 175 20.48 -12.92 4.07
N PHE A 176 20.25 -11.62 4.29
CA PHE A 176 20.86 -10.55 3.51
C PHE A 176 22.38 -10.44 3.69
N THR A 177 22.93 -10.99 4.78
CA THR A 177 24.38 -11.04 5.05
C THR A 177 24.95 -12.43 4.80
N ASP A 178 24.23 -13.48 5.21
CA ASP A 178 24.70 -14.85 5.18
C ASP A 178 24.82 -15.38 3.75
N ILE A 179 23.87 -15.04 2.86
CA ILE A 179 23.87 -15.48 1.46
C ILE A 179 25.06 -14.88 0.68
N PRO A 180 25.34 -13.57 0.73
CA PRO A 180 26.54 -13.01 0.13
C PRO A 180 27.83 -13.57 0.74
N GLN A 181 27.91 -13.67 2.08
CA GLN A 181 29.12 -14.15 2.76
C GLN A 181 29.47 -15.58 2.35
N ARG A 182 28.51 -16.52 2.43
CA ARG A 182 28.77 -17.92 2.07
C ARG A 182 29.08 -18.07 0.58
N SER A 183 28.45 -17.26 -0.27
CA SER A 183 28.71 -17.27 -1.71
C SER A 183 30.12 -16.75 -2.00
N ALA A 184 30.57 -15.71 -1.32
CA ALA A 184 31.95 -15.21 -1.41
C ALA A 184 32.96 -16.26 -0.94
N GLU A 185 32.72 -16.92 0.21
CA GLU A 185 33.58 -17.99 0.71
C GLU A 185 33.65 -19.19 -0.25
N ALA A 186 32.53 -19.57 -0.86
CA ALA A 186 32.47 -20.65 -1.84
C ALA A 186 33.16 -20.27 -3.15
N ASN A 187 32.93 -19.05 -3.65
CA ASN A 187 33.60 -18.51 -4.83
C ASN A 187 35.11 -18.42 -4.62
N HIS A 188 35.59 -17.97 -3.46
CA HIS A 188 37.03 -17.97 -3.16
C HIS A 188 37.66 -19.36 -3.18
N ARG A 189 36.91 -20.41 -2.81
CA ARG A 189 37.37 -21.80 -2.92
C ARG A 189 37.41 -22.29 -4.36
N ASP A 190 36.47 -21.86 -5.20
CA ASP A 190 36.35 -22.30 -6.60
C ASP A 190 37.24 -21.49 -7.57
N ASP A 191 37.49 -20.21 -7.28
CA ASP A 191 38.40 -19.31 -8.01
C ASP A 191 39.85 -19.82 -8.01
N ALA A 192 40.25 -20.50 -6.93
CA ALA A 192 41.55 -21.18 -6.86
C ALA A 192 41.68 -22.29 -7.91
N ASN A 193 40.57 -22.79 -8.48
CA ASN A 193 40.54 -23.88 -9.43
C ASN A 193 40.10 -23.49 -10.86
N ARG A 194 39.23 -22.48 -11.06
CA ARG A 194 38.53 -22.33 -12.37
C ARG A 194 38.27 -20.92 -12.92
N GLY A 195 38.48 -19.85 -12.17
CA GLY A 195 38.30 -18.46 -12.66
C GLY A 195 36.96 -18.21 -13.35
N GLY A 196 35.86 -18.63 -12.71
CA GLY A 196 34.48 -18.52 -13.22
C GLY A 196 33.72 -17.30 -12.68
N ASP A 197 32.49 -17.13 -13.14
CA ASP A 197 31.57 -16.09 -12.64
C ASP A 197 31.23 -16.30 -11.16
N HIS A 198 31.04 -15.22 -10.40
CA HIS A 198 30.72 -15.27 -8.97
C HIS A 198 29.28 -15.78 -8.72
N ALA A 199 29.16 -17.10 -8.56
CA ALA A 199 27.89 -17.77 -8.36
C ALA A 199 27.26 -17.47 -7.00
N THR A 200 25.92 -17.51 -6.94
CA THR A 200 25.18 -17.48 -5.67
C THR A 200 24.94 -18.91 -5.19
N TYR A 201 25.40 -19.22 -3.99
CA TYR A 201 25.36 -20.57 -3.44
C TYR A 201 24.18 -20.77 -2.51
N MET A 202 23.50 -21.90 -2.68
CA MET A 202 22.51 -22.45 -1.75
C MET A 202 23.20 -23.05 -0.51
N ALA A 203 22.44 -23.27 0.55
CA ALA A 203 22.97 -23.87 1.79
C ALA A 203 23.55 -25.29 1.61
N ASP A 204 23.14 -26.02 0.58
CA ASP A 204 23.65 -27.35 0.22
C ASP A 204 24.95 -27.31 -0.62
N GLY A 205 25.43 -26.11 -0.97
CA GLY A 205 26.62 -25.91 -1.79
C GLY A 205 26.36 -25.97 -3.30
N THR A 206 25.11 -26.12 -3.75
CA THR A 206 24.74 -26.03 -5.17
C THR A 206 24.55 -24.58 -5.62
N HIS A 207 24.62 -24.34 -6.93
CA HIS A 207 24.36 -23.02 -7.51
C HIS A 207 22.86 -22.74 -7.55
N TRP A 208 22.47 -21.52 -7.18
CA TRP A 208 21.09 -21.08 -7.29
C TRP A 208 20.68 -20.99 -8.78
N PRO A 209 19.61 -21.67 -9.22
CA PRO A 209 19.20 -21.62 -10.63
C PRO A 209 18.58 -20.28 -11.07
N GLY A 210 18.16 -19.44 -10.13
CA GLY A 210 17.49 -18.16 -10.40
C GLY A 210 18.48 -17.00 -10.57
N THR A 211 18.08 -15.82 -10.12
CA THR A 211 18.90 -14.60 -10.18
C THR A 211 20.01 -14.62 -9.13
N TRP A 212 21.25 -14.39 -9.55
CA TRP A 212 22.40 -14.27 -8.66
C TRP A 212 22.56 -12.86 -8.09
N THR A 213 23.20 -12.75 -6.92
CA THR A 213 23.59 -11.47 -6.29
C THR A 213 24.48 -10.66 -7.23
N GLU A 214 25.49 -11.33 -7.80
CA GLU A 214 26.28 -10.80 -8.90
C GLU A 214 25.73 -11.36 -10.21
N PRO A 215 25.13 -10.52 -11.08
CA PRO A 215 24.47 -11.04 -12.26
C PRO A 215 25.47 -11.60 -13.26
N ALA A 216 25.24 -12.85 -13.66
CA ALA A 216 25.98 -13.54 -14.70
C ALA A 216 25.10 -13.83 -15.92
N GLU A 217 25.68 -14.42 -16.97
CA GLU A 217 24.91 -14.93 -18.10
C GLU A 217 23.96 -16.05 -17.61
N ASN A 218 22.70 -16.02 -18.05
CA ASN A 218 21.63 -16.93 -17.60
C ASN A 218 21.20 -16.82 -16.12
N HIS A 219 21.78 -15.92 -15.33
CA HIS A 219 21.48 -15.73 -13.91
C HIS A 219 21.33 -14.26 -13.50
N LYS A 220 20.61 -13.47 -14.30
CA LYS A 220 20.34 -12.05 -14.02
C LYS A 220 18.84 -11.76 -14.04
N LYS A 221 18.44 -10.66 -13.42
CA LYS A 221 17.03 -10.21 -13.43
C LYS A 221 16.51 -10.10 -14.87
N GLY A 222 15.47 -10.87 -15.20
CA GLY A 222 14.91 -10.96 -16.55
C GLY A 222 15.57 -11.99 -17.48
N GLN A 223 16.56 -12.76 -17.00
CA GLN A 223 17.18 -13.89 -17.69
C GLN A 223 17.55 -14.99 -16.68
N HIS A 224 16.64 -15.94 -16.48
CA HIS A 224 16.82 -17.12 -15.63
C HIS A 224 15.75 -18.19 -15.97
N ALA A 225 16.03 -19.44 -15.61
CA ALA A 225 15.09 -20.55 -15.80
C ALA A 225 13.89 -20.45 -14.83
N ALA A 226 12.80 -21.15 -15.14
CA ALA A 226 11.69 -21.30 -14.21
C ALA A 226 12.07 -22.20 -13.02
N ILE A 227 11.56 -21.88 -11.84
CA ILE A 227 11.73 -22.68 -10.62
C ILE A 227 10.35 -22.90 -10.00
N VAL A 228 10.01 -24.16 -9.75
CA VAL A 228 8.81 -24.54 -8.99
C VAL A 228 9.26 -25.49 -7.89
N GLN A 229 9.02 -25.11 -6.64
CA GLN A 229 9.42 -25.89 -5.47
C GLN A 229 8.23 -26.03 -4.51
N ILE A 230 7.96 -27.26 -4.08
CA ILE A 230 6.94 -27.53 -3.05
C ILE A 230 7.64 -27.44 -1.70
N ILE A 231 7.37 -26.37 -0.96
CA ILE A 231 7.98 -26.10 0.36
C ILE A 231 7.26 -26.90 1.45
N LEU A 232 5.93 -26.91 1.41
CA LEU A 232 5.08 -27.73 2.24
C LEU A 232 4.23 -28.61 1.33
N ASN A 233 4.31 -29.93 1.53
CA ASN A 233 3.55 -30.89 0.75
C ASN A 233 2.06 -30.78 1.02
N HIS A 234 1.25 -31.31 0.10
CA HIS A 234 -0.18 -31.46 0.33
C HIS A 234 -0.41 -32.28 1.61
N PRO A 235 -1.18 -31.76 2.58
CA PRO A 235 -1.48 -32.51 3.79
C PRO A 235 -2.32 -33.74 3.43
N GLY A 236 -2.13 -34.85 4.16
CA GLY A 236 -3.01 -36.01 4.03
C GLY A 236 -4.42 -35.70 4.52
N ASP A 237 -5.41 -36.54 4.20
CA ASP A 237 -6.83 -36.28 4.47
C ASP A 237 -7.20 -36.32 5.97
N GLU A 238 -6.50 -37.17 6.74
CA GLU A 238 -6.78 -37.34 8.17
C GLU A 238 -6.06 -36.29 9.06
N PRO A 239 -6.75 -35.73 10.08
CA PRO A 239 -6.14 -34.84 11.07
C PRO A 239 -4.92 -35.47 11.75
N GLN A 240 -3.81 -34.73 11.82
CA GLN A 240 -2.61 -35.17 12.55
C GLN A 240 -2.49 -34.35 13.82
N LEU A 241 -2.69 -34.99 14.96
CA LEU A 241 -2.55 -34.34 16.26
C LEU A 241 -1.08 -34.15 16.63
N GLY A 242 -0.78 -33.04 17.29
CA GLY A 242 0.56 -32.73 17.77
C GLY A 242 1.04 -33.63 18.90
N THR A 243 2.28 -33.42 19.33
CA THR A 243 2.84 -34.12 20.48
C THR A 243 2.43 -33.44 21.80
N PRO A 244 2.30 -34.20 22.90
CA PRO A 244 2.17 -33.61 24.22
C PRO A 244 3.45 -32.86 24.62
N ALA A 245 3.33 -31.96 25.60
CA ALA A 245 4.48 -31.24 26.12
C ALA A 245 5.56 -32.20 26.64
N SER A 246 6.81 -31.95 26.24
CA SER A 246 7.99 -32.73 26.60
C SER A 246 9.15 -31.80 26.99
N SER A 247 10.26 -32.37 27.47
CA SER A 247 11.47 -31.61 27.78
C SER A 247 12.09 -30.92 26.54
N SER A 248 11.85 -31.46 25.34
CA SER A 248 12.35 -30.90 24.08
C SER A 248 11.33 -30.02 23.34
N SER A 249 10.02 -30.23 23.57
CA SER A 249 8.94 -29.39 23.04
C SER A 249 7.99 -29.01 24.18
N PRO A 250 8.19 -27.85 24.83
CA PRO A 250 7.45 -27.50 26.04
C PRO A 250 5.97 -27.14 25.78
N LEU A 251 5.55 -27.05 24.52
CA LEU A 251 4.19 -26.71 24.12
C LEU A 251 3.37 -27.98 23.91
N ASP A 252 2.19 -28.01 24.52
CA ASP A 252 1.22 -29.10 24.31
C ASP A 252 0.33 -28.80 23.10
N PHE A 253 0.48 -29.61 22.06
CA PHE A 253 -0.37 -29.60 20.86
C PHE A 253 -1.12 -30.92 20.66
N SER A 254 -1.23 -31.75 21.70
CA SER A 254 -1.87 -33.08 21.63
C SER A 254 -3.33 -33.06 21.21
N ALA A 255 -4.04 -31.95 21.43
CA ALA A 255 -5.44 -31.76 21.05
C ALA A 255 -5.63 -30.92 19.77
N VAL A 256 -4.56 -30.59 19.05
CA VAL A 256 -4.58 -29.64 17.92
C VAL A 256 -4.07 -30.31 16.66
N ASP A 257 -4.76 -30.11 15.55
CA ASP A 257 -4.26 -30.51 14.23
C ASP A 257 -3.04 -29.66 13.86
N VAL A 258 -1.89 -30.31 13.64
CA VAL A 258 -0.62 -29.64 13.32
C VAL A 258 -0.32 -29.59 11.83
N ARG A 259 -1.19 -30.15 10.98
CA ARG A 259 -1.01 -30.11 9.53
C ARG A 259 -0.98 -28.67 9.01
N LEU A 260 -0.14 -28.44 8.01
CA LEU A 260 -0.05 -27.16 7.31
C LEU A 260 -0.63 -27.29 5.90
N PRO A 261 -1.26 -26.23 5.37
CA PRO A 261 -1.63 -26.15 3.96
C PRO A 261 -0.42 -26.32 3.03
N MET A 262 -0.66 -26.80 1.81
CA MET A 262 0.38 -26.87 0.78
C MET A 262 0.96 -25.46 0.52
N LEU A 263 2.28 -25.37 0.39
CA LEU A 263 2.98 -24.12 0.08
C LEU A 263 3.92 -24.34 -1.10
N VAL A 264 3.70 -23.60 -2.18
CA VAL A 264 4.46 -23.73 -3.43
C VAL A 264 5.18 -22.43 -3.73
N TYR A 265 6.50 -22.49 -3.89
CA TYR A 265 7.33 -21.41 -4.42
C TYR A 265 7.36 -21.51 -5.95
N ASN A 266 7.01 -20.41 -6.61
CA ASN A 266 6.97 -20.29 -8.05
C ASN A 266 7.83 -19.13 -8.52
N GLU A 267 8.60 -19.39 -9.56
CA GLU A 267 9.38 -18.40 -10.27
C GLU A 267 9.29 -18.73 -11.75
N ARG A 268 8.85 -17.76 -12.53
CA ARG A 268 8.67 -17.94 -13.97
C ARG A 268 9.98 -17.74 -14.71
N GLU A 269 10.15 -18.50 -15.78
CA GLU A 269 11.25 -18.27 -16.73
C GLU A 269 11.16 -16.87 -17.32
N LYS A 270 12.30 -16.20 -17.41
CA LYS A 270 12.45 -14.92 -18.10
C LYS A 270 13.60 -15.03 -19.07
N CYS A 271 13.40 -14.52 -20.28
CA CYS A 271 14.39 -14.51 -21.33
C CYS A 271 14.54 -13.10 -21.92
N PRO A 272 15.76 -12.66 -22.26
CA PRO A 272 15.97 -11.43 -23.01
C PRO A 272 15.22 -11.47 -24.34
N GLY A 273 14.57 -10.36 -24.70
CA GLY A 273 13.82 -10.24 -25.95
C GLY A 273 12.38 -10.76 -25.90
N TYR A 274 11.93 -11.30 -24.76
CA TYR A 274 10.53 -11.64 -24.53
C TYR A 274 9.89 -10.65 -23.56
N ASP A 275 8.81 -10.02 -24.00
CA ASP A 275 8.03 -9.13 -23.15
C ASP A 275 7.31 -9.94 -22.07
N HIS A 276 7.57 -9.58 -20.81
CA HIS A 276 6.86 -10.15 -19.67
C HIS A 276 5.94 -9.13 -19.02
N GLN A 277 4.67 -9.48 -18.87
CA GLN A 277 3.74 -8.70 -18.07
C GLN A 277 4.08 -8.89 -16.60
N LYS A 278 4.13 -7.83 -15.78
CA LYS A 278 4.50 -7.85 -14.35
C LYS A 278 3.57 -8.79 -13.52
N LYS A 279 2.66 -8.22 -12.73
CA LYS A 279 1.72 -8.97 -11.89
C LYS A 279 0.80 -9.89 -12.69
N ALA A 280 0.32 -9.44 -13.86
CA ALA A 280 -0.59 -10.24 -14.69
C ALA A 280 0.07 -11.52 -15.22
N GLY A 281 1.35 -11.46 -15.61
CA GLY A 281 2.06 -12.64 -16.08
C GLY A 281 2.39 -13.61 -14.94
N ALA A 282 2.74 -13.10 -13.75
CA ALA A 282 2.96 -13.93 -12.56
C ALA A 282 1.69 -14.69 -12.17
N MET A 283 0.55 -13.99 -12.10
CA MET A 283 -0.75 -14.61 -11.80
C MET A 283 -1.16 -15.66 -12.84
N ASN A 284 -0.89 -15.43 -14.13
CA ASN A 284 -1.18 -16.42 -15.17
C ASN A 284 -0.34 -17.70 -15.04
N VAL A 285 0.91 -17.58 -14.59
CA VAL A 285 1.75 -18.75 -14.31
C VAL A 285 1.23 -19.50 -13.07
N GLN A 286 0.93 -18.77 -11.99
CA GLN A 286 0.33 -19.37 -10.79
C GLN A 286 -0.98 -20.11 -11.12
N LEU A 287 -1.85 -19.54 -11.96
CA LEU A 287 -3.08 -20.20 -12.42
C LEU A 287 -2.80 -21.55 -13.08
N ARG A 288 -1.78 -21.63 -13.93
CA ARG A 288 -1.42 -22.88 -14.64
C ARG A 288 -0.80 -23.91 -13.70
N VAL A 289 0.04 -23.47 -12.76
CA VAL A 289 0.65 -24.36 -11.76
C VAL A 289 -0.41 -24.87 -10.78
N SER A 290 -1.32 -24.01 -10.33
CA SER A 290 -2.47 -24.36 -9.49
C SER A 290 -3.37 -25.40 -10.17
N ALA A 291 -3.72 -25.19 -11.44
CA ALA A 291 -4.53 -26.14 -12.21
C ALA A 291 -3.93 -27.56 -12.30
N LEU A 292 -2.61 -27.69 -12.18
CA LEU A 292 -1.92 -28.98 -12.20
C LEU A 292 -1.75 -29.61 -10.81
N LEU A 293 -1.57 -28.81 -9.76
CA LEU A 293 -1.24 -29.28 -8.42
C LEU A 293 -2.47 -29.50 -7.52
N SER A 294 -3.38 -28.51 -7.44
CA SER A 294 -4.56 -28.57 -6.57
C SER A 294 -5.89 -28.47 -7.33
N ASN A 295 -5.89 -27.79 -8.48
CA ASN A 295 -7.07 -27.54 -9.32
C ASN A 295 -8.27 -26.98 -8.53
N ALA A 296 -8.03 -25.99 -7.67
CA ALA A 296 -9.08 -25.40 -6.85
C ALA A 296 -10.10 -24.60 -7.69
N PRO A 297 -11.41 -24.71 -7.41
CA PRO A 297 -12.44 -23.94 -8.09
C PRO A 297 -12.42 -22.44 -7.75
N PHE A 298 -11.80 -22.06 -6.63
CA PHE A 298 -11.73 -20.68 -6.18
C PHE A 298 -10.30 -20.24 -5.91
N ILE A 299 -10.01 -19.00 -6.31
CA ILE A 299 -8.68 -18.41 -6.18
C ILE A 299 -8.81 -17.07 -5.47
N ILE A 300 -7.98 -16.87 -4.45
CA ILE A 300 -7.89 -15.64 -3.69
C ILE A 300 -6.53 -15.01 -4.00
N ASN A 301 -6.53 -13.90 -4.71
CA ASN A 301 -5.31 -13.10 -4.89
C ASN A 301 -5.10 -12.19 -3.68
N CYS A 302 -3.93 -12.32 -3.06
CA CYS A 302 -3.43 -11.49 -1.96
C CYS A 302 -2.13 -10.79 -2.38
N ASP A 303 -1.96 -9.56 -1.93
CA ASP A 303 -0.72 -8.81 -2.13
C ASP A 303 0.21 -9.04 -0.93
N CYS A 304 1.52 -8.86 -1.11
CA CYS A 304 2.53 -9.18 -0.10
C CYS A 304 2.42 -8.36 1.19
N ASP A 305 1.79 -7.18 1.12
CA ASP A 305 1.52 -6.27 2.25
C ASP A 305 0.15 -6.50 2.90
N HIS A 306 -0.64 -7.45 2.40
CA HIS A 306 -1.95 -7.81 2.94
C HIS A 306 -1.89 -9.14 3.70
N TYR A 307 -2.44 -9.14 4.91
CA TYR A 307 -2.56 -10.33 5.74
C TYR A 307 -4.00 -10.58 6.17
N ILE A 308 -4.26 -11.82 6.59
CA ILE A 308 -5.58 -12.23 7.08
C ILE A 308 -5.75 -11.74 8.53
N ASN A 309 -6.62 -10.73 8.69
CA ASN A 309 -6.90 -10.14 10.00
C ASN A 309 -7.79 -11.07 10.85
N ASN A 310 -8.91 -11.54 10.29
CA ASN A 310 -9.83 -12.46 10.94
C ASN A 310 -9.89 -13.77 10.15
N SER A 311 -9.74 -14.91 10.83
CA SER A 311 -9.64 -16.22 10.18
C SER A 311 -10.97 -16.72 9.59
N GLY A 312 -12.10 -16.16 10.01
CA GLY A 312 -13.41 -16.46 9.43
C GLY A 312 -13.67 -15.80 8.07
N VAL A 313 -12.75 -14.97 7.55
CA VAL A 313 -12.94 -14.23 6.29
C VAL A 313 -13.00 -15.15 5.07
N GLN A 314 -12.21 -16.23 5.02
CA GLN A 314 -12.26 -17.20 3.91
C GLN A 314 -13.62 -17.91 3.90
N SER A 315 -14.07 -18.42 5.05
CA SER A 315 -15.39 -19.05 5.23
C SER A 315 -16.54 -18.05 4.99
N CYS A 316 -16.38 -16.77 5.36
CA CYS A 316 -17.36 -15.71 5.07
C CYS A 316 -17.51 -15.43 3.58
N LYS A 317 -16.40 -15.33 2.84
CA LYS A 317 -16.41 -15.09 1.38
C LYS A 317 -17.09 -16.24 0.66
N LEU A 318 -16.86 -17.47 1.12
CA LEU A 318 -17.53 -18.66 0.61
C LEU A 318 -19.02 -18.68 0.92
N ASN A 319 -19.43 -18.33 2.15
CA ASN A 319 -20.84 -18.28 2.56
C ASN A 319 -21.68 -17.39 1.63
N ILE A 320 -21.13 -16.21 1.28
CA ILE A 320 -21.79 -15.26 0.37
C ILE A 320 -21.88 -15.81 -1.05
N LYS A 321 -21.04 -16.77 -1.44
CA LYS A 321 -21.07 -17.35 -2.79
C LYS A 321 -21.91 -18.62 -2.86
N ASN A 322 -21.88 -19.49 -1.84
CA ASN A 322 -22.69 -20.72 -1.79
C ASN A 322 -24.20 -20.43 -1.79
N ASP A 323 -24.66 -19.37 -1.09
CA ASP A 323 -26.06 -18.90 -1.18
C ASP A 323 -26.45 -18.43 -2.61
N TRP A 324 -25.48 -18.15 -3.48
CA TRP A 324 -25.67 -17.59 -4.82
C TRP A 324 -25.31 -18.55 -5.95
N ILE A 325 -24.88 -19.79 -5.69
CA ILE A 325 -24.66 -20.81 -6.74
C ILE A 325 -25.99 -21.22 -7.41
N HIS A 326 -27.14 -20.83 -6.86
CA HIS A 326 -28.42 -20.84 -7.59
C HIS A 326 -28.60 -19.71 -8.63
N GLY A 327 -27.62 -18.82 -8.80
CA GLY A 327 -27.61 -17.75 -9.81
C GLY A 327 -26.22 -17.62 -10.47
N SER A 328 -26.13 -18.05 -11.72
CA SER A 328 -24.94 -18.32 -12.55
C SER A 328 -23.95 -17.17 -12.86
N ASP A 329 -24.01 -15.99 -12.21
CA ASP A 329 -23.39 -14.77 -12.76
C ASP A 329 -22.51 -13.96 -11.78
N LEU A 330 -21.53 -14.59 -11.11
CA LEU A 330 -20.52 -13.84 -10.33
C LEU A 330 -19.08 -14.35 -10.57
N VAL A 331 -18.28 -13.50 -11.23
CA VAL A 331 -16.89 -13.81 -11.65
C VAL A 331 -15.84 -13.40 -10.59
N MET A 332 -16.07 -12.36 -9.78
CA MET A 332 -15.07 -11.85 -8.82
C MET A 332 -15.71 -11.08 -7.65
N GLN A 333 -15.16 -11.20 -6.44
CA GLN A 333 -15.57 -10.44 -5.26
C GLN A 333 -14.39 -9.72 -4.61
N TRP A 334 -14.53 -8.40 -4.44
CA TRP A 334 -13.54 -7.57 -3.77
C TRP A 334 -13.83 -7.51 -2.26
N ALA A 335 -12.84 -7.80 -1.43
CA ALA A 335 -12.86 -7.37 -0.04
C ALA A 335 -12.48 -5.88 0.00
N SER A 336 -13.18 -5.06 0.79
CA SER A 336 -12.82 -3.65 0.94
C SER A 336 -11.40 -3.54 1.50
N VAL A 337 -10.46 -3.15 0.64
CA VAL A 337 -9.13 -2.71 1.05
C VAL A 337 -9.34 -1.37 1.76
N CYS A 338 -9.06 -1.32 3.05
CA CYS A 338 -9.08 -0.07 3.81
C CYS A 338 -7.84 0.75 3.44
N PHE A 339 -7.88 1.45 2.31
CA PHE A 339 -6.93 2.51 2.03
C PHE A 339 -7.64 3.76 1.53
N VAL A 340 -7.18 4.91 2.02
CA VAL A 340 -7.74 6.24 1.83
C VAL A 340 -7.47 6.70 0.41
N ILE A 341 -8.23 6.18 -0.56
CA ILE A 341 -8.25 6.66 -1.96
C ILE A 341 -9.58 7.41 -2.22
N GLU A 342 -10.05 8.18 -1.23
CA GLU A 342 -11.17 9.12 -1.43
C GLU A 342 -10.70 10.56 -1.66
N LEU A 343 -9.44 10.90 -1.34
CA LEU A 343 -8.93 12.25 -1.53
C LEU A 343 -8.57 12.58 -2.98
N ALA A 344 -7.97 11.66 -3.75
CA ALA A 344 -7.50 11.96 -5.10
C ALA A 344 -8.64 12.22 -6.13
N ALA A 345 -9.76 11.51 -5.99
CA ALA A 345 -10.92 11.67 -6.89
C ALA A 345 -11.69 12.98 -6.63
N MET A 346 -11.77 13.44 -5.37
CA MET A 346 -12.35 14.75 -5.06
C MET A 346 -11.51 15.91 -5.59
N THR A 347 -10.18 15.80 -5.56
CA THR A 347 -9.29 16.85 -6.07
C THR A 347 -9.42 17.02 -7.58
N ILE A 348 -9.54 15.92 -8.34
CA ILE A 348 -9.71 15.97 -9.81
C ILE A 348 -11.09 16.53 -10.17
N TYR A 349 -12.16 16.15 -9.44
CA TYR A 349 -13.52 16.62 -9.72
C TYR A 349 -13.73 18.09 -9.33
N GLN A 350 -13.09 18.58 -8.25
CA GLN A 350 -13.22 19.98 -7.83
C GLN A 350 -12.29 20.94 -8.58
N VAL A 351 -11.10 20.50 -9.00
CA VAL A 351 -10.14 21.37 -9.72
C VAL A 351 -10.50 21.53 -11.19
N LEU A 352 -11.19 20.57 -11.83
CA LEU A 352 -11.53 20.64 -13.26
C LEU A 352 -12.97 21.11 -13.54
N LEU A 353 -13.95 20.79 -12.69
CA LEU A 353 -15.36 21.11 -12.97
C LEU A 353 -15.83 22.48 -12.44
N VAL A 354 -15.27 22.94 -11.31
CA VAL A 354 -15.65 24.24 -10.71
C VAL A 354 -15.18 25.45 -11.53
N PRO A 355 -14.00 25.43 -12.19
CA PRO A 355 -13.64 26.49 -13.11
C PRO A 355 -14.55 26.54 -14.34
N ALA A 356 -15.15 25.43 -14.78
CA ALA A 356 -16.01 25.43 -15.96
C ALA A 356 -17.37 26.11 -15.72
N ILE A 357 -17.90 26.09 -14.49
CA ILE A 357 -19.20 26.67 -14.15
C ILE A 357 -19.12 28.19 -13.86
N ILE A 358 -17.95 28.69 -13.45
CA ILE A 358 -17.74 30.12 -13.13
C ILE A 358 -17.13 30.90 -14.33
N ARG A 359 -16.68 30.20 -15.38
CA ARG A 359 -16.05 30.75 -16.58
C ARG A 359 -17.02 31.12 -17.71
N LEU A 360 -17.97 32.02 -17.46
CA LEU A 360 -18.65 32.69 -18.58
C LEU A 360 -18.77 34.22 -18.47
N ASN A 361 -18.46 34.85 -17.33
CA ASN A 361 -18.56 36.31 -17.25
C ASN A 361 -17.32 37.07 -16.76
N VAL A 362 -16.39 36.43 -16.05
CA VAL A 362 -15.28 37.17 -15.40
C VAL A 362 -13.96 37.07 -16.17
N ILE A 363 -13.74 36.01 -16.94
CA ILE A 363 -12.52 35.83 -17.73
C ILE A 363 -12.43 36.81 -18.91
N SER A 364 -13.55 37.29 -19.44
CA SER A 364 -13.55 38.32 -20.50
C SER A 364 -12.92 39.65 -20.05
N GLN A 365 -12.88 39.93 -18.74
CA GLN A 365 -12.32 41.17 -18.20
C GLN A 365 -10.86 41.03 -17.71
N MET A 366 -10.42 39.81 -17.37
CA MET A 366 -9.03 39.57 -16.93
C MET A 366 -8.07 39.24 -18.07
N ILE A 367 -8.52 38.65 -19.18
CA ILE A 367 -7.64 38.32 -20.31
C ILE A 367 -7.06 39.58 -20.98
N LEU A 368 -7.81 40.69 -21.02
CA LEU A 368 -7.30 41.93 -21.64
C LEU A 368 -6.18 42.60 -20.80
N GLY A 369 -6.21 42.45 -19.47
CA GLY A 369 -5.17 42.96 -18.58
C GLY A 369 -3.92 42.08 -18.51
N GLN A 370 -4.07 40.77 -18.75
CA GLN A 370 -2.97 39.80 -18.67
C GLN A 370 -2.20 39.68 -20.00
N GLN A 371 -2.84 39.96 -21.15
CA GLN A 371 -2.18 40.00 -22.45
C GLN A 371 -1.18 41.16 -22.59
N LEU A 372 -1.40 42.28 -21.88
CA LEU A 372 -0.49 43.44 -21.87
C LEU A 372 0.76 43.22 -21.00
N ALA A 373 0.68 42.41 -19.94
CA ALA A 373 1.82 42.08 -19.08
C ALA A 373 2.75 41.01 -19.69
N LEU A 374 2.22 40.16 -20.58
CA LEU A 374 2.98 39.10 -21.25
C LEU A 374 3.70 39.57 -22.53
N SER A 375 3.50 40.82 -22.97
CA SER A 375 4.21 41.38 -24.12
C SER A 375 5.65 41.85 -23.82
N PHE A 376 6.11 41.78 -22.56
CA PHE A 376 7.43 42.30 -22.15
C PHE A 376 8.49 41.27 -21.77
N TYR A 377 8.18 39.97 -21.78
CA TYR A 377 9.20 38.94 -21.56
C TYR A 377 9.05 37.81 -22.57
N GLY A 378 9.80 37.92 -23.67
CA GLY A 378 10.01 36.85 -24.63
C GLY A 378 10.86 35.72 -24.04
N PHE A 379 10.28 34.94 -23.11
CA PHE A 379 10.88 33.71 -22.62
C PHE A 379 10.17 32.50 -23.24
N ARG A 380 10.84 31.88 -24.20
CA ARG A 380 10.55 30.52 -24.67
C ARG A 380 10.77 29.57 -23.50
N PHE A 381 9.73 28.85 -23.07
CA PHE A 381 9.90 27.66 -22.24
C PHE A 381 10.39 26.52 -23.13
N GLU A 382 11.70 26.31 -23.19
CA GLU A 382 12.25 24.99 -23.50
C GLU A 382 12.37 24.22 -22.18
N PHE A 383 11.80 23.01 -22.15
CA PHE A 383 12.02 22.05 -21.06
C PHE A 383 13.51 21.68 -21.05
N PHE A 384 14.32 22.40 -20.27
CA PHE A 384 15.67 21.98 -19.99
C PHE A 384 15.60 20.95 -18.85
N SER A 385 15.68 19.67 -19.22
CA SER A 385 16.10 18.63 -18.27
C SER A 385 17.53 18.97 -17.85
N VAL A 386 17.70 19.45 -16.61
CA VAL A 386 19.02 19.58 -16.00
C VAL A 386 19.53 18.17 -15.74
N PHE A 387 20.34 17.64 -16.66
CA PHE A 387 21.20 16.51 -16.39
C PHE A 387 22.41 17.02 -15.59
N CYS A 388 22.43 16.74 -14.29
CA CYS A 388 23.66 16.81 -13.52
C CYS A 388 24.31 15.43 -13.56
N GLY A 389 25.28 15.25 -14.47
CA GLY A 389 26.12 14.06 -14.48
C GLY A 389 27.10 14.06 -13.30
N GLY A 390 27.07 12.99 -12.53
CA GLY A 390 28.15 12.56 -11.62
C GLY A 390 28.28 11.04 -11.77
N GLY A 391 29.44 10.58 -12.26
CA GLY A 391 29.60 9.24 -12.81
C GLY A 391 29.52 8.09 -11.81
N ALA A 392 28.80 7.03 -12.22
CA ALA A 392 29.09 5.64 -11.91
C ALA A 392 28.56 4.78 -13.07
N ALA A 393 29.25 3.67 -13.34
CA ALA A 393 29.20 2.91 -14.59
C ALA A 393 27.79 2.44 -15.02
N ALA A 394 27.42 2.75 -16.28
CA ALA A 394 26.59 2.04 -17.27
C ALA A 394 25.38 1.14 -16.88
N ARG A 395 24.98 1.00 -15.61
CA ARG A 395 23.99 0.01 -15.15
C ARG A 395 22.60 0.58 -14.82
N GLU A 396 22.40 1.89 -14.90
CA GLU A 396 21.16 2.54 -14.45
C GLU A 396 20.40 3.32 -15.53
N ARG A 397 20.80 3.23 -16.81
CA ARG A 397 20.26 4.08 -17.89
C ARG A 397 18.75 3.92 -18.15
N PHE A 398 18.11 2.88 -17.61
CA PHE A 398 16.67 2.64 -17.71
C PHE A 398 15.93 2.56 -16.36
N ALA A 399 16.64 2.57 -15.22
CA ALA A 399 16.02 2.65 -13.89
C ALA A 399 15.63 4.10 -13.55
N GLU A 400 16.43 5.07 -14.01
CA GLU A 400 16.14 6.50 -13.83
C GLU A 400 14.94 6.99 -14.65
N LEU A 401 14.53 6.26 -15.71
CA LEU A 401 13.46 6.70 -16.62
C LEU A 401 12.04 6.58 -16.01
N TYR A 402 11.90 5.92 -14.86
CA TYR A 402 10.61 5.70 -14.19
C TYR A 402 10.56 6.22 -12.75
N GLN A 403 11.62 6.85 -12.23
CA GLN A 403 11.45 7.69 -11.05
C GLN A 403 10.80 9.01 -11.48
N VAL A 404 9.47 8.99 -11.60
CA VAL A 404 8.71 10.24 -11.51
C VAL A 404 9.01 10.80 -10.14
N GLN A 405 9.96 11.73 -10.08
CA GLN A 405 10.21 12.46 -8.86
C GLN A 405 8.88 13.12 -8.47
N TRP A 406 8.41 12.85 -7.26
CA TRP A 406 7.14 13.39 -6.79
C TRP A 406 7.14 14.93 -6.78
N ALA A 407 8.32 15.56 -6.73
CA ALA A 407 8.50 17.01 -6.73
C ALA A 407 7.82 17.70 -7.94
N PRO A 408 8.04 17.30 -9.21
CA PRO A 408 7.26 17.77 -10.36
C PRO A 408 5.74 17.70 -10.20
N LEU A 409 5.21 16.66 -9.54
CA LEU A 409 3.77 16.52 -9.29
C LEU A 409 3.24 17.53 -8.26
N LEU A 410 4.11 18.06 -7.39
CA LEU A 410 3.76 19.10 -6.41
C LEU A 410 3.77 20.51 -7.02
N VAL A 411 4.45 20.72 -8.15
CA VAL A 411 4.61 22.04 -8.77
C VAL A 411 3.28 22.75 -9.03
N PRO A 412 2.24 22.11 -9.63
CA PRO A 412 0.95 22.77 -9.84
C PRO A 412 0.30 23.21 -8.53
N THR A 413 0.35 22.39 -7.49
CA THR A 413 -0.27 22.70 -6.19
C THR A 413 0.48 23.81 -5.45
N VAL A 414 1.81 23.81 -5.50
CA VAL A 414 2.65 24.88 -4.95
C VAL A 414 2.40 26.20 -5.69
N LEU A 415 2.25 26.15 -7.02
CA LEU A 415 1.92 27.33 -7.83
C LEU A 415 0.55 27.90 -7.43
N VAL A 416 -0.47 27.06 -7.28
CA VAL A 416 -1.80 27.49 -6.82
C VAL A 416 -1.70 28.13 -5.42
N LEU A 417 -0.98 27.51 -4.49
CA LEU A 417 -0.76 28.07 -3.15
C LEU A 417 -0.09 29.44 -3.23
N ALA A 418 0.99 29.58 -3.99
CA ALA A 418 1.75 30.83 -4.14
C ALA A 418 0.93 31.96 -4.78
N VAL A 419 0.11 31.66 -5.79
CA VAL A 419 -0.75 32.64 -6.46
C VAL A 419 -1.86 33.12 -5.50
N ASN A 420 -2.49 32.22 -4.75
CA ASN A 420 -3.56 32.58 -3.81
C ASN A 420 -3.00 33.41 -2.63
N VAL A 421 -1.84 33.02 -2.07
CA VAL A 421 -1.16 33.80 -1.02
C VAL A 421 -0.75 35.17 -1.54
N SER A 422 -0.19 35.25 -2.76
CA SER A 422 0.17 36.52 -3.40
C SER A 422 -1.03 37.41 -3.65
N ALA A 423 -2.17 36.86 -4.08
CA ALA A 423 -3.41 37.62 -4.30
C ALA A 423 -3.93 38.24 -3.00
N ILE A 424 -3.92 37.48 -1.89
CA ILE A 424 -4.31 37.98 -0.57
C ILE A 424 -3.31 39.03 -0.08
N GLY A 425 -2.01 38.78 -0.19
CA GLY A 425 -0.96 39.74 0.20
C GLY A 425 -1.05 41.06 -0.58
N ALA A 426 -1.28 41.00 -1.89
CA ALA A 426 -1.47 42.19 -2.73
C ALA A 426 -2.78 42.94 -2.38
N ALA A 427 -3.85 42.23 -2.04
CA ALA A 427 -5.09 42.86 -1.58
C ALA A 427 -4.88 43.62 -0.26
N ILE A 428 -4.15 43.02 0.70
CA ILE A 428 -3.74 43.65 1.97
C ILE A 428 -2.85 44.88 1.70
N GLY A 429 -1.84 44.74 0.84
CA GLY A 429 -0.94 45.84 0.46
C GLY A 429 -1.68 47.01 -0.18
N ARG A 430 -2.64 46.74 -1.07
CA ARG A 430 -3.50 47.76 -1.68
C ARG A 430 -4.40 48.45 -0.65
N ALA A 431 -5.00 47.68 0.26
CA ALA A 431 -5.80 48.25 1.35
C ALA A 431 -4.98 49.18 2.25
N ALA A 432 -3.72 48.80 2.53
CA ALA A 432 -2.81 49.62 3.33
C ALA A 432 -2.37 50.90 2.61
N ALA A 433 -2.16 50.86 1.29
CA ALA A 433 -1.67 52.02 0.53
C ALA A 433 -2.76 53.08 0.22
N PHE A 434 -4.00 52.65 -0.03
CA PHE A 434 -5.06 53.55 -0.52
C PHE A 434 -6.32 53.58 0.34
N GLY A 435 -6.42 52.71 1.36
CA GLY A 435 -7.68 52.42 2.01
C GLY A 435 -8.65 51.69 1.07
N TRP A 436 -9.73 51.14 1.62
CA TRP A 436 -10.82 50.58 0.82
C TRP A 436 -12.12 51.35 1.06
N SER A 437 -12.80 51.75 -0.02
CA SER A 437 -14.21 52.15 0.06
C SER A 437 -15.10 50.92 0.22
N PHE A 438 -16.27 51.08 0.85
CA PHE A 438 -17.23 49.99 1.07
C PHE A 438 -17.61 49.24 -0.23
N ALA A 439 -17.74 49.96 -1.35
CA ALA A 439 -18.01 49.36 -2.66
C ALA A 439 -16.86 48.48 -3.17
N GLN A 440 -15.61 48.86 -2.90
CA GLN A 440 -14.43 48.07 -3.26
C GLN A 440 -14.27 46.84 -2.36
N VAL A 441 -14.59 46.96 -1.07
CA VAL A 441 -14.62 45.81 -0.15
C VAL A 441 -15.66 44.78 -0.62
N ALA A 442 -16.88 45.23 -0.91
CA ALA A 442 -17.96 44.37 -1.37
C ALA A 442 -17.61 43.69 -2.71
N GLY A 443 -16.98 44.41 -3.64
CA GLY A 443 -16.53 43.85 -4.92
C GLY A 443 -15.38 42.85 -4.79
N ALA A 444 -14.49 43.00 -3.81
CA ALA A 444 -13.35 42.11 -3.59
C ALA A 444 -13.64 40.94 -2.63
N ALA A 445 -14.71 41.02 -1.84
CA ALA A 445 -15.03 40.06 -0.79
C ALA A 445 -15.16 38.62 -1.29
N SER A 446 -15.85 38.39 -2.40
CA SER A 446 -16.02 37.06 -2.99
C SER A 446 -14.69 36.47 -3.48
N GLY A 447 -13.82 37.29 -4.07
CA GLY A 447 -12.48 36.90 -4.49
C GLY A 447 -11.58 36.58 -3.29
N LEU A 448 -11.60 37.39 -2.24
CA LEU A 448 -10.81 37.14 -1.03
C LEU A 448 -11.28 35.87 -0.31
N LEU A 449 -12.60 35.69 -0.17
CA LEU A 449 -13.20 34.50 0.41
C LEU A 449 -12.86 33.25 -0.40
N PHE A 450 -12.89 33.32 -1.72
CA PHE A 450 -12.47 32.23 -2.59
C PHE A 450 -10.99 31.88 -2.38
N ASN A 451 -10.08 32.86 -2.36
CA ASN A 451 -8.66 32.60 -2.13
C ASN A 451 -8.42 31.97 -0.74
N VAL A 452 -9.08 32.48 0.31
CA VAL A 452 -9.00 31.90 1.67
C VAL A 452 -9.55 30.47 1.69
N TRP A 453 -10.67 30.21 1.03
CA TRP A 453 -11.26 28.88 0.92
C TRP A 453 -10.33 27.88 0.21
N VAL A 454 -9.67 28.30 -0.88
CA VAL A 454 -8.65 27.50 -1.56
C VAL A 454 -7.46 27.20 -0.64
N LEU A 455 -6.96 28.19 0.12
CA LEU A 455 -5.89 27.96 1.08
C LEU A 455 -6.29 26.97 2.19
N LEU A 456 -7.54 27.02 2.66
CA LEU A 456 -8.06 26.05 3.63
C LEU A 456 -8.10 24.63 3.07
N LEU A 457 -8.47 24.46 1.80
CA LEU A 457 -8.45 23.16 1.13
C LEU A 457 -7.01 22.64 0.93
N LEU A 458 -6.05 23.53 0.63
CA LEU A 458 -4.65 23.18 0.43
C LEU A 458 -3.82 23.13 1.72
N TYR A 459 -4.39 23.49 2.86
CA TYR A 459 -3.71 23.47 4.15
C TYR A 459 -3.10 22.10 4.52
N PRO A 460 -3.80 20.95 4.35
CA PRO A 460 -3.20 19.64 4.60
C PRO A 460 -1.99 19.34 3.71
N PHE A 461 -2.02 19.84 2.47
CA PHE A 461 -0.91 19.69 1.53
C PHE A 461 0.29 20.55 1.90
N ALA A 462 0.05 21.79 2.35
CA ALA A 462 1.10 22.67 2.87
C ALA A 462 1.77 22.09 4.13
N LEU A 463 0.99 21.47 5.03
CA LEU A 463 1.54 20.69 6.15
C LEU A 463 2.38 19.50 5.67
N GLY A 464 1.93 18.80 4.62
CA GLY A 464 2.69 17.71 4.00
C GLY A 464 4.06 18.15 3.47
N ILE A 465 4.13 19.32 2.80
CA ILE A 465 5.39 19.90 2.31
C ILE A 465 6.35 20.26 3.46
N MET A 466 5.82 20.72 4.60
CA MET A 466 6.62 21.00 5.79
C MET A 466 7.26 19.76 6.43
N GLY A 467 6.85 18.55 6.03
CA GLY A 467 7.46 17.30 6.46
C GLY A 467 7.41 17.12 7.97
N HIS A 468 8.57 16.98 8.63
CA HIS A 468 8.64 16.74 10.07
C HIS A 468 8.08 17.91 10.92
N TRP A 469 8.02 19.13 10.39
CA TRP A 469 7.44 20.29 11.06
C TRP A 469 5.91 20.31 11.04
N SER A 470 5.26 19.40 10.31
CA SER A 470 3.80 19.23 10.29
C SER A 470 3.21 18.98 11.69
N THR A 471 4.00 18.44 12.61
CA THR A 471 3.64 18.23 14.03
C THR A 471 3.45 19.54 14.80
N ARG A 472 3.91 20.67 14.24
CA ARG A 472 3.83 22.02 14.82
C ARG A 472 3.06 22.95 13.87
N PRO A 473 1.74 22.77 13.71
CA PRO A 473 0.94 23.48 12.71
C PRO A 473 0.93 25.00 12.87
N TYR A 474 1.19 25.52 14.07
CA TYR A 474 1.28 26.96 14.33
C TYR A 474 2.44 27.62 13.57
N LEU A 475 3.52 26.90 13.26
CA LEU A 475 4.64 27.41 12.48
C LEU A 475 4.22 27.77 11.05
N LEU A 476 3.32 26.97 10.45
CA LEU A 476 2.75 27.27 9.13
C LEU A 476 1.95 28.57 9.15
N PHE A 477 1.17 28.79 10.21
CA PHE A 477 0.40 30.03 10.38
C PHE A 477 1.31 31.25 10.53
N VAL A 478 2.35 31.16 11.37
CA VAL A 478 3.34 32.25 11.53
C VAL A 478 4.06 32.54 10.21
N LEU A 479 4.47 31.50 9.48
CA LEU A 479 5.10 31.65 8.16
C LEU A 479 4.14 32.30 7.16
N LEU A 480 2.88 31.87 7.11
CA LEU A 480 1.87 32.44 6.23
C LEU A 480 1.67 33.94 6.51
N VAL A 481 1.53 34.33 7.78
CA VAL A 481 1.40 35.74 8.18
C VAL A 481 2.65 36.53 7.79
N ALA A 482 3.84 36.00 8.04
CA ALA A 482 5.09 36.64 7.67
C ALA A 482 5.20 36.86 6.15
N VAL A 483 4.87 35.84 5.35
CA VAL A 483 4.86 35.91 3.88
C VAL A 483 3.84 36.93 3.38
N LEU A 484 2.64 36.97 3.95
CA LEU A 484 1.63 37.97 3.60
C LEU A 484 2.10 39.39 3.88
N ILE A 485 2.76 39.62 5.01
CA ILE A 485 3.35 40.94 5.36
C ILE A 485 4.45 41.32 4.36
N ILE A 486 5.33 40.38 4.00
CA ILE A 486 6.41 40.60 3.02
C ILE A 486 5.84 40.95 1.65
N ILE A 487 4.81 40.23 1.18
CA ILE A 487 4.18 40.50 -0.12
C ILE A 487 3.46 41.84 -0.10
N ALA A 488 2.75 42.16 1.00
CA ALA A 488 2.06 43.43 1.16
C ALA A 488 3.04 44.61 1.17
N SER A 489 4.18 44.50 1.87
CA SER A 489 5.20 45.55 1.91
C SER A 489 5.90 45.70 0.55
N ALA A 490 6.22 44.60 -0.12
CA ALA A 490 6.76 44.62 -1.48
C ALA A 490 5.81 45.30 -2.47
N TYR A 491 4.50 45.03 -2.36
CA TYR A 491 3.49 45.69 -3.19
C TYR A 491 3.51 47.22 -3.02
N VAL A 492 3.53 47.70 -1.78
CA VAL A 492 3.58 49.14 -1.47
C VAL A 492 4.90 49.76 -1.95
N ALA A 493 6.02 49.07 -1.76
CA ALA A 493 7.33 49.55 -2.20
C ALA A 493 7.42 49.69 -3.73
N VAL A 494 6.96 48.68 -4.49
CA VAL A 494 6.92 48.73 -5.96
C VAL A 494 6.03 49.87 -6.44
N LEU A 495 4.87 50.05 -5.80
CA LEU A 495 3.94 51.14 -6.13
C LEU A 495 4.57 52.52 -5.91
N ALA A 496 5.32 52.70 -4.81
CA ALA A 496 6.03 53.95 -4.53
C ALA A 496 7.10 54.29 -5.58
N VAL A 497 7.73 53.27 -6.18
CA VAL A 497 8.73 53.44 -7.25
C VAL A 497 8.09 53.69 -8.61
N VAL A 498 7.03 52.96 -8.95
CA VAL A 498 6.41 53.00 -10.29
C VAL A 498 5.45 54.17 -10.46
N ALA A 499 4.84 54.65 -9.37
CA ALA A 499 3.87 55.75 -9.42
C ALA A 499 4.06 56.71 -8.23
N PRO A 500 5.20 57.41 -8.12
CA PRO A 500 5.58 58.21 -6.95
C PRO A 500 4.59 59.33 -6.62
N GLY A 501 3.87 59.87 -7.62
CA GLY A 501 2.85 60.90 -7.42
C GLY A 501 1.57 60.41 -6.71
N SER A 502 1.33 59.10 -6.67
CA SER A 502 0.12 58.50 -6.06
C SER A 502 0.26 58.30 -4.56
N VAL A 503 1.49 58.17 -4.06
CA VAL A 503 1.80 57.91 -2.65
C VAL A 503 2.11 59.23 -1.91
N ALA A 504 2.74 60.20 -2.58
CA ALA A 504 3.09 61.50 -2.02
C ALA A 504 1.88 62.40 -1.73
N ALA A 505 0.79 62.29 -2.52
CA ALA A 505 -0.43 63.06 -2.32
C ALA A 505 -1.16 62.71 -1.01
N LEU A 506 -0.88 61.54 -0.41
CA LEU A 506 -1.60 60.99 0.75
C LEU A 506 -0.87 61.23 2.08
N TRP A 507 0.48 61.20 2.07
CA TRP A 507 1.26 61.56 3.27
C TRP A 507 1.21 63.06 3.57
N LEU A 508 0.99 63.91 2.56
CA LEU A 508 0.82 65.35 2.74
C LEU A 508 -0.62 65.76 3.06
N SER A 509 -1.64 65.05 2.56
CA SER A 509 -3.05 65.35 2.87
C SER A 509 -3.46 64.97 4.29
N GLY A 510 -2.76 64.05 4.95
CA GLY A 510 -3.02 63.67 6.34
C GLY A 510 -2.49 64.65 7.39
N TRP A 511 -1.71 65.67 6.99
CA TRP A 511 -1.14 66.67 7.91
C TRP A 511 -1.94 67.99 7.95
N GLU A 512 -2.78 68.27 6.95
CA GLU A 512 -3.49 69.56 6.87
C GLU A 512 -4.83 69.61 7.64
N ASP A 513 -5.40 68.48 8.08
CA ASP A 513 -6.69 68.44 8.79
C ASP A 513 -6.56 68.65 10.33
N GLY A 514 -5.65 69.52 10.76
CA GLY A 514 -5.23 69.67 12.16
C GLY A 514 -5.11 71.10 12.69
N GLN A 515 -5.77 72.11 12.11
CA GLN A 515 -5.95 73.42 12.75
C GLN A 515 -7.30 74.07 12.39
N ALA A 516 -8.24 74.03 13.33
CA ALA A 516 -9.26 75.04 13.58
C ALA A 516 -9.52 75.11 15.09
#